data_AF-A0AAV5HUB2-F1
#
_entry.id   AF-A0AAV5HUB2-F1
#
_cell.length_a   1.000
_cell.length_b   1.000
_cell.length_c   1.000
_cell.angle_alpha   90.00
_cell.angle_beta   90.00
_cell.angle_gamma   90.00
#
_symmetry.space_group_name_H-M   'P 1'
#
loop_
_entity.id
_entity.type
_entity.pdbx_description
1 polymer ?
#
loop_
_entity_poly.entity_id
_entity_poly.type
_entity_poly.pdbx_seq_one_letter_code
_entity_poly.pdbx_strand_id
1 'polypeptide(L)' 'MVSKETGDIYSTNEPQLAFNSKIAFCLNMHNEAICALLFPPNTRKEKESAVKLRERRQQEQELAKHIAEDDDEDDF' A
#
# COMPACT_ATOMS: atom_id res chain seq x y z
N MET A 1 37.32 -38.07 -29.91
CA MET A 1 36.31 -38.08 -28.84
C MET A 1 35.20 -37.14 -29.28
N VAL A 2 33.97 -37.61 -29.46
CA VAL A 2 32.83 -36.79 -29.95
C VAL A 2 31.89 -36.58 -28.77
N SER A 3 31.62 -35.33 -28.41
CA SER A 3 30.80 -34.97 -27.24
C SER A 3 29.33 -35.32 -27.49
N LYS A 4 28.68 -36.01 -26.54
CA LYS A 4 27.22 -36.26 -26.50
C LYS A 4 26.52 -35.18 -25.67
N GLU A 5 26.94 -33.93 -25.81
CA GLU A 5 26.58 -32.85 -24.89
C GLU A 5 25.10 -32.46 -24.97
N THR A 6 24.48 -32.62 -26.14
CA THR A 6 23.06 -32.32 -26.35
C THR A 6 22.22 -33.60 -26.23
N GLY A 7 21.99 -34.04 -25.01
CA GLY A 7 21.01 -35.09 -24.70
C GLY A 7 19.57 -34.58 -24.89
N ASP A 8 18.61 -35.49 -25.04
CA ASP A 8 17.19 -35.13 -25.06
C ASP A 8 16.76 -34.58 -23.68
N ILE A 9 16.52 -33.27 -23.64
CA ILE A 9 16.20 -32.53 -22.42
C ILE A 9 14.84 -32.97 -21.85
N TYR A 10 13.89 -33.38 -22.70
CA TYR A 10 12.56 -33.83 -22.26
C TYR A 10 12.55 -35.22 -21.64
N SER A 11 13.65 -35.98 -21.79
CA SER A 11 13.88 -37.21 -21.03
C SER A 11 14.26 -36.93 -19.56
N THR A 12 14.46 -35.67 -19.19
CA THR A 12 14.83 -35.24 -17.83
C THR A 12 13.73 -34.37 -17.20
N ASN A 13 13.87 -34.07 -15.90
CA ASN A 13 12.95 -33.16 -15.19
C ASN A 13 13.30 -31.68 -15.38
N GLU A 14 14.33 -31.35 -16.16
CA GLU A 14 14.78 -29.97 -16.35
C GLU A 14 13.68 -29.04 -16.91
N PRO A 15 12.87 -29.43 -17.92
CA PRO A 15 11.76 -28.62 -18.38
C PRO A 15 10.71 -28.35 -17.28
N GLN A 16 10.39 -29.36 -16.47
CA GLN A 16 9.41 -29.24 -15.40
C GLN A 16 9.87 -28.27 -14.31
N LEU A 17 11.15 -28.32 -13.94
CA LEU A 17 11.76 -27.38 -12.99
C LEU A 17 11.75 -25.95 -13.54
N ALA A 18 12.07 -25.77 -14.82
CA ALA A 18 12.02 -24.47 -15.47
C ALA A 18 10.60 -23.88 -15.47
N PHE A 19 9.58 -24.71 -15.75
CA PHE A 19 8.18 -24.27 -15.68
C PHE A 19 7.72 -23.96 -14.27
N ASN A 20 8.10 -24.77 -13.27
CA ASN A 20 7.76 -24.51 -11.88
C ASN A 20 8.27 -23.12 -11.42
N SER A 21 9.54 -22.82 -11.72
CA SER A 21 10.12 -21.50 -11.42
C SER A 21 9.37 -20.35 -12.12
N LYS A 22 9.03 -20.51 -13.41
CA LYS A 22 8.26 -19.51 -14.17
C LYS A 22 6.85 -19.30 -13.59
N ILE A 23 6.17 -20.38 -13.21
CA ILE A 23 4.81 -20.32 -12.63
C ILE A 23 4.85 -19.60 -11.29
N ALA A 24 5.79 -19.97 -10.41
CA ALA A 24 5.95 -19.33 -9.10
C ALA A 24 6.20 -17.82 -9.23
N PHE A 25 7.05 -17.41 -10.19
CA PHE A 25 7.29 -16.00 -10.47
C PHE A 25 6.02 -15.26 -10.89
N CYS A 26 5.28 -15.79 -11.87
CA CYS A 26 4.05 -15.15 -12.36
C CYS A 26 2.99 -15.01 -11.26
N LEU A 27 2.81 -16.04 -10.43
CA LEU A 27 1.87 -16.01 -9.31
C LEU A 27 2.28 -14.99 -8.25
N ASN A 28 3.56 -14.89 -7.92
CA ASN A 28 4.03 -13.91 -6.95
C ASN A 28 3.82 -12.48 -7.48
N MET A 29 4.19 -12.21 -8.73
CA MET A 29 3.95 -10.92 -9.37
C MET A 29 2.47 -10.53 -9.38
N HIS A 30 1.58 -11.50 -9.63
CA HIS A 30 0.14 -11.29 -9.57
C HIS A 30 -0.33 -10.88 -8.17
N ASN A 31 0.13 -11.61 -7.13
CA ASN A 31 -0.22 -11.31 -5.75
C ASN A 31 0.30 -9.93 -5.33
N GLU A 32 1.53 -9.57 -5.70
CA GLU A 32 2.10 -8.25 -5.43
C GLU A 32 1.29 -7.13 -6.12
N ALA A 33 0.89 -7.31 -7.38
CA ALA A 33 0.07 -6.35 -8.10
C ALA A 33 -1.32 -6.17 -7.44
N ILE A 34 -1.96 -7.27 -7.01
CA ILE A 34 -3.22 -7.23 -6.26
C ILE A 34 -3.04 -6.46 -4.95
N CYS A 35 -2.00 -6.78 -4.18
CA CYS A 35 -1.70 -6.08 -2.94
C CYS A 35 -1.49 -4.57 -3.16
N ALA A 36 -0.77 -4.18 -4.21
CA ALA A 36 -0.56 -2.78 -4.54
C ALA A 36 -1.85 -2.02 -4.91
N LEU A 37 -2.79 -2.69 -5.58
CA LEU A 37 -4.08 -2.10 -5.98
C LEU A 37 -5.06 -2.00 -4.80
N LEU A 38 -5.12 -3.02 -3.94
CA LEU A 38 -6.07 -3.10 -2.83
C LEU A 38 -5.59 -2.44 -1.55
N PHE A 39 -4.27 -2.36 -1.35
CA PHE A 39 -3.66 -1.72 -0.18
C PHE A 39 -2.75 -0.58 -0.63
N PRO A 40 -3.32 0.58 -1.03
CA PRO A 40 -2.48 1.70 -1.39
C PRO A 40 -1.72 2.13 -0.12
N PRO A 41 -0.38 2.15 -0.16
CA PRO A 41 0.49 2.14 1.03
C PRO A 41 0.29 3.34 1.97
N ASN A 42 -0.33 4.42 1.49
CA ASN A 42 -0.52 5.66 2.26
C ASN A 42 -1.95 5.93 2.72
N THR A 43 -2.96 5.14 2.33
CA THR A 43 -4.36 5.51 2.61
C THR A 43 -4.70 5.57 4.10
N ARG A 44 -4.10 4.72 4.93
CA ARG A 44 -4.39 4.73 6.37
C ARG A 44 -3.74 5.92 7.08
N LYS A 45 -2.48 6.22 6.77
CA LYS A 45 -1.73 7.35 7.36
C LYS A 45 -2.25 8.70 6.85
N GLU A 46 -2.60 8.81 5.58
CA GLU A 46 -3.18 10.03 5.00
C GLU A 46 -4.57 10.32 5.57
N LYS A 47 -5.43 9.30 5.70
CA LYS A 47 -6.76 9.45 6.34
C LYS A 47 -6.64 9.90 7.79
N GLU A 48 -5.73 9.30 8.56
CA GLU A 48 -5.46 9.70 9.95
C GLU A 48 -4.96 11.15 10.03
N SER A 49 -4.06 11.56 9.14
CA SER A 49 -3.57 12.94 9.06
C SER A 49 -4.66 13.96 8.69
N ALA A 50 -5.56 13.59 7.78
CA ALA A 50 -6.67 14.44 7.35
C ALA A 50 -7.74 14.60 8.44
N VAL A 51 -8.01 13.54 9.21
CA VAL A 51 -8.90 13.59 10.37
C VAL A 51 -8.31 14.50 11.45
N LYS A 52 -7.04 14.31 11.80
CA LYS A 52 -6.36 15.14 12.81
C LYS A 52 -6.30 16.63 12.44
N LEU A 53 -6.12 16.94 11.15
CA LEU A 53 -6.20 18.32 10.66
C LEU A 53 -7.60 18.93 10.79
N ARG A 54 -8.66 18.13 10.57
CA ARG A 54 -10.04 18.58 10.75
C ARG A 54 -10.39 18.82 12.21
N GLU A 55 -9.97 17.92 13.10
CA GLU A 55 -10.17 18.07 14.55
C GLU A 55 -9.48 19.33 15.08
N ARG A 56 -8.22 19.59 14.68
CA ARG A 56 -7.51 20.81 15.08
C ARG A 56 -8.24 22.07 14.63
N ARG A 57 -8.74 22.08 13.38
CA ARG A 57 -9.50 23.21 12.83
C ARG A 57 -10.81 23.44 13.58
N GLN A 58 -11.49 22.38 14.01
CA GLN A 58 -12.71 22.49 14.83
C GLN A 58 -12.40 23.07 16.21
N GLN A 59 -11.34 22.60 16.87
CA GLN A 59 -10.90 23.13 18.16
C GLN A 59 -10.52 24.61 18.07
N GLU A 60 -9.77 25.02 17.03
CA GLU A 60 -9.43 26.43 16.79
C GLU A 60 -10.70 27.30 16.59
N GLN A 61 -11.72 26.77 15.91
CA GLN A 61 -12.99 27.47 15.71
C GLN A 61 -13.84 27.56 16.98
N GLU A 62 -13.87 26.51 17.79
CA GLU A 62 -14.56 26.50 19.09
C GLU A 62 -13.91 27.49 20.07
N LEU A 63 -12.57 27.52 20.13
CA LEU A 63 -11.82 28.51 20.93
C LEU A 63 -12.10 29.94 20.46
N ALA A 64 -12.10 30.20 19.15
CA ALA A 64 -12.40 31.53 18.63
C ALA A 64 -13.84 31.99 18.94
N LYS A 65 -14.80 31.07 18.94
CA LYS A 65 -16.18 31.36 19.36
C LYS A 65 -16.28 31.70 20.83
N HIS A 66 -15.63 30.92 21.70
CA HIS A 66 -15.64 31.19 23.15
C HIS A 66 -15.01 32.55 23.47
N ILE A 67 -13.92 32.92 22.79
CA ILE A 67 -13.31 34.24 22.97
C ILE A 67 -14.25 35.36 22.50
N ALA A 68 -14.96 35.18 21.39
CA ALA A 68 -15.92 36.18 20.91
C ALA A 68 -17.15 36.30 21.83
N GLU A 69 -17.63 35.17 22.37
CA GLU A 69 -18.75 35.15 23.33
C GLU A 69 -18.36 35.81 24.67
N ASP A 70 -17.13 35.62 25.15
CA ASP A 70 -16.61 36.29 26.36
C ASP A 70 -16.38 37.81 26.16
N ASP A 71 -15.91 38.26 24.99
CA ASP A 71 -15.68 39.69 24.68
C ASP A 71 -17.01 40.46 24.49
N ASP A 72 -18.09 39.77 24.06
CA ASP A 72 -19.44 40.34 23.92
C ASP A 72 -20.20 40.42 25.26
N GLU A 73 -19.78 39.70 26.31
CA GLU A 73 -20.38 39.74 27.66
C GLU A 73 -19.74 40.80 28.60
N ASP A 74 -18.54 41.30 28.30
CA ASP A 74 -17.83 42.32 29.09
C ASP A 74 -18.24 43.78 28.75
N ASP A 75 -19.18 43.99 27.82
CA ASP A 75 -19.67 45.31 27.36
C ASP A 75 -21.05 45.72 27.95
N PHE A 76 -21.46 45.16 29.10
CA PHE A 76 -22.70 45.51 29.85
C PHE A 76 -22.47 46.10 31.24
#